data_AF-A0A6N7H6B1-F1
#
_entry.id   AF-A0A6N7H6B1-F1
#
_cell.length_a   1.000
_cell.length_b   1.000
_cell.length_c   1.000
_cell.angle_alpha   90.00
_cell.angle_beta   90.00
_cell.angle_gamma   90.00
#
_symmetry.space_group_name_H-M   'P 1'
#
loop_
_entity.id
_entity.type
_entity.pdbx_description
1 polymer ?
#
loop_
_entity_poly.entity_id
_entity_poly.type
_entity_poly.pdbx_seq_one_letter_code
_entity_poly.pdbx_strand_id
1 'polypeptide(L)'
;MTTGTKRGRSWLFFAGFALAALVIAGALSYFADSDPDGLDSATLEGCEVVETSQGEELRGDCIARNAGEHDMSGSPLADYAVGGDGRLTGVAGVLGVVATLAVAGGLFWLLRKRSDKPTERGRT
;
A
#
# COMPACT_ATOMS: atom_id res chain seq x y z
N MET A 1 -3.29 -4.40 -44.25
CA MET A 1 -3.49 -3.78 -42.93
C MET A 1 -3.01 -4.75 -41.87
N THR A 2 -1.81 -4.53 -41.34
CA THR A 2 -1.17 -5.41 -40.36
C THR A 2 -1.59 -4.99 -38.94
N THR A 3 -2.66 -5.60 -38.42
CA THR A 3 -3.09 -5.42 -37.04
C THR A 3 -2.45 -6.51 -36.18
N GLY A 4 -1.20 -6.31 -35.78
CA GLY A 4 -0.50 -7.24 -34.88
C GLY A 4 0.41 -6.47 -33.94
N THR A 5 0.34 -6.80 -32.65
CA THR A 5 1.27 -6.42 -31.53
C THR A 5 0.92 -5.30 -30.55
N LYS A 6 -0.32 -4.76 -30.46
CA LYS A 6 -0.65 -3.85 -29.33
C LYS A 6 -0.74 -4.52 -27.94
N ARG A 7 -1.00 -5.82 -27.89
CA ARG A 7 -1.25 -6.55 -26.62
C ARG A 7 0.03 -6.80 -25.81
N GLY A 8 1.18 -7.02 -26.47
CA GLY A 8 2.45 -7.27 -25.80
C GLY A 8 3.03 -6.03 -25.11
N ARG A 9 2.99 -4.87 -25.79
CA ARG A 9 3.52 -3.62 -25.23
C ARG A 9 2.73 -3.10 -24.03
N SER A 10 1.39 -3.22 -24.08
CA SER A 10 0.53 -2.83 -22.95
C SER A 10 0.68 -3.77 -21.76
N TRP A 11 0.80 -5.08 -21.99
CA TRP A 11 1.03 -6.04 -20.90
C TRP A 11 2.39 -5.83 -20.21
N LEU A 12 3.46 -5.57 -20.99
CA LEU A 12 4.77 -5.23 -20.43
C LEU A 12 4.74 -3.98 -19.55
N PHE A 13 3.95 -2.97 -19.91
CA PHE A 13 3.76 -1.77 -19.10
C PHE A 13 3.10 -2.10 -17.75
N PHE A 14 2.00 -2.87 -17.75
CA PHE A 14 1.32 -3.26 -16.50
C PHE A 14 2.19 -4.16 -15.62
N ALA A 15 2.95 -5.09 -16.22
CA ALA A 15 3.90 -5.93 -15.49
C ALA A 15 5.02 -5.10 -14.85
N GLY A 16 5.58 -4.14 -15.60
CA GLY A 16 6.59 -3.21 -15.08
C GLY A 16 6.04 -2.32 -13.96
N PHE A 17 4.83 -1.79 -14.11
CA PHE A 17 4.16 -1.00 -13.08
C PHE A 17 3.90 -1.83 -11.82
N ALA A 18 3.40 -3.06 -11.95
CA ALA A 18 3.16 -3.95 -10.81
C ALA A 18 4.47 -4.29 -10.08
N LEU A 19 5.55 -4.55 -10.82
CA LEU A 19 6.88 -4.78 -10.24
C LEU A 19 7.37 -3.54 -9.49
N ALA A 20 7.28 -2.35 -10.10
CA ALA A 20 7.66 -1.11 -9.45
C ALA A 20 6.86 -0.85 -8.18
N ALA A 21 5.55 -1.08 -8.20
CA ALA A 21 4.68 -0.96 -7.03
C ALA A 21 5.09 -1.92 -5.91
N LEU A 22 5.39 -3.18 -6.22
CA LEU A 22 5.87 -4.16 -5.22
C LEU A 22 7.23 -3.79 -4.64
N VAL A 23 8.15 -3.27 -5.46
CA VAL A 23 9.47 -2.81 -4.98
C VAL A 23 9.32 -1.59 -4.08
N ILE A 24 8.49 -0.62 -4.45
CA ILE A 24 8.22 0.55 -3.61
C ILE A 24 7.59 0.11 -2.28
N ALA A 25 6.54 -0.72 -2.34
CA ALA A 25 5.78 -1.12 -1.16
C ALA A 25 6.54 -2.08 -0.22
N GLY A 26 7.43 -2.91 -0.75
CA GLY A 26 8.12 -3.94 0.03
C GLY A 26 9.59 -3.67 0.31
N ALA A 27 10.26 -2.81 -0.48
CA ALA A 27 11.68 -2.51 -0.28
C ALA A 27 11.89 -1.05 0.14
N LEU A 28 11.32 -0.08 -0.60
CA LEU A 28 11.52 1.33 -0.28
C LEU A 28 10.77 1.78 0.98
N SER A 29 9.71 1.08 1.37
CA SER A 29 8.97 1.33 2.62
C SER A 29 9.86 1.23 3.87
N TYR A 30 10.89 0.37 3.85
CA TYR A 30 11.84 0.23 4.96
C TYR A 30 12.86 1.38 5.04
N PHE A 31 12.98 2.18 3.97
CA PHE A 31 13.83 3.36 3.92
C PHE A 31 13.06 4.66 4.18
N ALA A 32 11.75 4.57 4.45
CA ALA A 32 11.01 5.72 4.92
C ALA A 32 11.45 6.00 6.36
N ASP A 33 11.98 7.21 6.59
CA ASP A 33 12.37 7.67 7.93
C ASP A 33 11.12 7.74 8.80
N SER A 34 11.19 7.11 9.97
CA SER A 34 10.04 6.91 10.86
C SER A 34 10.11 7.77 12.11
N ASP A 35 11.22 8.47 12.38
CA ASP A 35 11.45 9.09 13.68
C ASP A 35 12.33 10.36 13.63
N PRO A 36 11.74 11.58 13.72
CA PRO A 36 10.32 11.88 13.59
C PRO A 36 9.91 11.98 12.12
N ASP A 37 8.80 11.35 11.75
CA ASP A 37 8.23 11.57 10.42
C ASP A 37 7.78 13.04 10.27
N GLY A 38 7.50 13.45 9.02
CA GLY A 38 7.14 14.85 8.76
C GLY A 38 5.85 15.31 9.44
N LEU A 39 4.95 14.38 9.78
CA LEU A 39 3.71 14.67 10.47
C LEU A 39 3.95 14.81 11.98
N ASP A 40 4.73 13.91 12.56
CA ASP A 40 5.14 13.90 13.96
C ASP A 40 5.91 15.16 14.32
N SER A 41 6.83 15.60 13.45
CA SER A 41 7.53 16.88 13.63
C SER A 41 6.55 18.07 13.75
N ALA A 42 5.50 18.10 12.94
CA ALA A 42 4.49 19.15 12.98
C ALA A 42 3.52 19.01 14.17
N THR A 43 3.22 17.79 14.61
CA THR A 43 2.31 17.55 15.74
C THR A 43 2.97 17.70 17.11
N LEU A 44 4.30 17.54 17.16
CA LEU A 44 5.15 17.77 18.33
C LEU A 44 5.58 19.24 18.48
N GLU A 45 5.32 20.10 17.49
CA GLU A 45 5.65 21.52 17.58
C GLU A 45 4.91 22.16 18.77
N GLY A 46 5.67 22.64 19.75
CA GLY A 46 5.15 23.17 21.02
C GLY A 46 5.19 22.19 22.21
N CYS A 47 5.67 20.96 22.00
CA CYS A 47 5.98 19.98 23.04
C CYS A 47 7.49 19.69 23.13
N GLU A 48 7.92 19.37 24.33
CA GLU A 48 9.24 18.81 24.63
C GLU A 48 9.06 17.31 24.92
N VAL A 49 9.81 16.47 24.20
CA VAL A 49 9.85 15.01 24.44
C VAL A 49 10.81 14.75 25.58
N VAL A 50 10.29 14.29 26.73
CA VAL A 50 11.11 13.96 27.91
C VAL A 50 11.11 12.45 28.11
N GLU A 51 12.28 11.82 28.03
CA GLU A 51 12.41 10.40 28.37
C GLU A 51 12.29 10.20 29.90
N THR A 52 11.33 9.37 30.32
CA THR A 52 11.11 9.01 31.73
C THR A 52 11.29 7.50 31.94
N SER A 53 11.32 7.05 33.20
CA SER A 53 11.37 5.62 33.54
C SER A 53 10.13 4.82 33.11
N GLN A 54 9.06 5.48 32.67
CA GLN A 54 7.81 4.85 32.19
C GLN A 54 7.61 5.00 30.66
N GLY A 55 8.57 5.61 29.95
CA GLY A 55 8.48 5.89 28.52
C GLY A 55 8.67 7.38 28.19
N GLU A 56 8.44 7.74 26.94
CA GLU A 56 8.46 9.13 26.47
C GLU A 56 7.22 9.89 26.98
N GLU A 57 7.44 11.04 27.62
CA GLU A 57 6.37 11.90 28.12
C GLU A 57 6.45 13.26 27.42
N LEU A 58 5.34 13.67 26.79
CA LEU A 58 5.24 14.96 26.10
C LEU A 58 4.86 16.07 27.09
N ARG A 59 5.75 17.06 27.28
CA ARG A 59 5.49 18.26 28.10
C ARG A 59 5.30 19.50 27.22
N GLY A 60 4.17 20.18 27.37
CA GLY A 60 3.84 21.39 26.60
C GLY A 60 2.42 21.34 26.06
N ASP A 61 2.05 22.29 25.21
CA ASP A 61 0.74 22.31 24.54
C ASP A 61 0.95 22.03 23.05
N CYS A 62 0.71 20.77 22.65
CA CYS A 62 0.77 20.33 21.27
C CYS A 62 -0.36 19.34 20.96
N ILE A 63 -0.57 19.08 19.67
CA ILE A 63 -1.65 18.21 19.18
C ILE A 63 -1.40 16.75 19.57
N ALA A 64 -0.13 16.32 19.60
CA ALA A 64 0.25 14.94 19.93
C ALA A 64 -0.19 14.48 21.33
N ARG A 65 -0.42 15.39 22.30
CA ARG A 65 -0.95 15.01 23.64
C ARG A 65 -2.36 14.42 23.62
N ASN A 66 -3.11 14.66 22.56
CA ASN A 66 -4.44 14.07 22.37
C ASN A 66 -4.42 12.79 21.55
N ALA A 67 -3.23 12.32 21.10
CA ALA A 67 -3.10 11.00 20.55
C ALA A 67 -3.43 9.98 21.65
N GLY A 68 -4.45 9.17 21.41
CA GLY A 68 -4.92 8.17 22.34
C GLY A 68 -5.09 6.83 21.64
N GLU A 69 -5.09 5.76 22.42
CA GLU A 69 -5.29 4.41 21.92
C GLU A 69 -6.59 4.32 21.09
N HIS A 70 -6.48 3.90 19.83
CA HIS A 70 -7.63 3.73 18.94
C HIS A 70 -8.14 2.27 19.00
N ASP A 71 -9.44 2.02 18.86
CA ASP A 71 -10.04 0.66 18.94
C ASP A 71 -9.43 -0.37 17.97
N MET A 72 -8.74 0.11 16.92
CA MET A 72 -8.06 -0.72 15.92
C MET A 72 -6.56 -0.88 16.18
N SER A 73 -6.01 -0.37 17.28
CA SER A 73 -4.58 -0.54 17.63
C SER A 73 -4.22 -2.00 17.90
N GLY A 74 -5.16 -2.80 18.38
CA GLY A 74 -5.00 -4.26 18.51
C GLY A 74 -5.10 -5.04 17.18
N SER A 75 -5.30 -4.36 16.05
CA SER A 75 -5.40 -5.01 14.74
C SER A 75 -4.04 -5.57 14.31
N PRO A 76 -3.98 -6.76 13.69
CA PRO A 76 -2.74 -7.32 13.18
C PRO A 76 -2.15 -6.55 11.98
N LEU A 77 -2.75 -5.43 11.55
CA LEU A 77 -2.23 -4.49 10.56
C LEU A 77 -2.09 -3.06 11.12
N ALA A 78 -2.25 -2.88 12.43
CA ALA A 78 -2.02 -1.60 13.09
C ALA A 78 -0.56 -1.16 12.90
N ASP A 79 -0.34 0.15 12.86
CA ASP A 79 1.00 0.76 12.69
C ASP A 79 1.75 0.25 11.44
N TYR A 80 1.00 -0.18 10.43
CA TYR A 80 1.51 -0.82 9.23
C TYR A 80 2.30 -2.11 9.49
N ALA A 81 2.34 -2.62 10.73
CA ALA A 81 3.04 -3.84 11.11
C ALA A 81 2.14 -5.07 10.94
N VAL A 82 2.72 -6.20 10.55
CA VAL A 82 1.99 -7.49 10.56
C VAL A 82 2.16 -8.13 11.92
N GLY A 83 1.09 -8.21 12.70
CA GLY A 83 1.09 -8.81 14.04
C GLY A 83 1.84 -8.02 15.12
N GLY A 84 2.03 -6.72 14.94
CA GLY A 84 2.75 -5.84 15.88
C GLY A 84 4.27 -5.83 15.68
N ASP A 85 4.80 -6.61 14.75
CA ASP A 85 6.23 -6.59 14.43
C ASP A 85 6.56 -5.45 13.45
N GLY A 86 7.10 -4.34 13.94
CA GLY A 86 7.53 -3.18 13.13
C GLY A 86 8.59 -3.51 12.06
N ARG A 87 9.23 -4.67 12.14
CA ARG A 87 10.12 -5.21 11.08
C ARG A 87 9.37 -5.72 9.85
N LEU A 88 8.04 -5.82 9.90
CA LEU A 88 7.18 -6.33 8.84
C LEU A 88 6.35 -5.22 8.17
N THR A 89 6.71 -3.95 8.37
CA THR A 89 5.99 -2.80 7.79
C THR A 89 5.88 -2.86 6.26
N GLY A 90 6.94 -3.32 5.58
CA GLY A 90 6.88 -3.57 4.13
C GLY A 90 5.97 -4.73 3.72
N VAL A 91 5.72 -5.70 4.60
CA VAL A 91 4.84 -6.84 4.31
C VAL A 91 3.37 -6.42 4.27
N ALA A 92 2.94 -5.51 5.16
CA ALA A 92 1.60 -4.94 5.11
C ALA A 92 1.37 -4.14 3.82
N GLY A 93 2.37 -3.38 3.37
CA GLY A 93 2.34 -2.68 2.09
C GLY A 93 2.17 -3.62 0.90
N VAL A 94 2.95 -4.71 0.85
CA VAL A 94 2.83 -5.74 -0.20
C VAL A 94 1.45 -6.39 -0.19
N LEU A 95 0.92 -6.74 0.98
CA LEU A 95 -0.44 -7.28 1.14
C LEU A 95 -1.49 -6.32 0.57
N GLY A 96 -1.40 -5.02 0.86
CA GLY A 96 -2.30 -4.01 0.33
C GLY A 96 -2.26 -3.91 -1.21
N VAL A 97 -1.07 -3.95 -1.81
CA VAL A 97 -0.91 -3.95 -3.28
C VAL A 97 -1.54 -5.19 -3.91
N VAL A 98 -1.27 -6.38 -3.34
CA VAL A 98 -1.83 -7.64 -3.84
C VAL A 98 -3.37 -7.64 -3.74
N ALA A 99 -3.92 -7.18 -2.61
CA ALA A 99 -5.36 -7.08 -2.41
C ALA A 99 -6.01 -6.15 -3.45
N THR A 100 -5.41 -4.98 -3.69
CA THR A 100 -5.91 -4.01 -4.68
C THR A 100 -5.89 -4.57 -6.09
N LEU A 101 -4.79 -5.23 -6.50
CA LEU A 101 -4.68 -5.87 -7.81
C LEU A 101 -5.69 -7.01 -8.00
N ALA A 102 -5.92 -7.79 -6.95
CA ALA A 102 -6.91 -8.87 -6.97
C ALA A 102 -8.34 -8.31 -7.16
N VAL A 103 -8.71 -7.27 -6.40
CA VAL A 103 -10.03 -6.63 -6.51
C VAL A 103 -10.22 -5.97 -7.87
N ALA A 104 -9.26 -5.13 -8.30
CA ALA A 104 -9.35 -4.43 -9.58
C ALA A 104 -9.33 -5.39 -10.77
N GLY A 105 -8.44 -6.39 -10.74
CA GLY A 105 -8.33 -7.42 -11.77
C GLY A 105 -9.58 -8.30 -11.85
N GLY A 106 -10.11 -8.71 -10.70
CA GLY A 106 -11.36 -9.48 -10.60
C GLY A 106 -12.55 -8.70 -11.17
N LEU A 107 -12.68 -7.42 -10.81
CA LEU A 107 -13.73 -6.55 -11.32
C LEU A 107 -13.63 -6.38 -12.85
N PHE A 108 -12.42 -6.12 -13.36
CA PHE A 108 -12.20 -5.99 -14.81
C PHE A 108 -12.48 -7.28 -15.56
N TRP A 109 -12.14 -8.43 -14.98
CA TRP A 109 -12.41 -9.75 -15.58
C TRP A 109 -13.91 -10.03 -15.65
N LEU A 110 -14.66 -9.65 -14.61
CA LEU A 110 -16.11 -9.84 -14.53
C LEU A 110 -16.86 -8.90 -15.49
N LEU A 111 -16.38 -7.66 -15.66
CA LEU A 111 -16.93 -6.68 -16.60
C LEU A 111 -16.49 -6.92 -18.05
N ARG A 112 -15.45 -7.73 -18.28
CA ARG A 112 -14.94 -8.00 -19.62
C ARG A 112 -15.97 -8.81 -20.42
N LYS A 113 -16.62 -8.13 -21.37
CA LYS A 113 -17.50 -8.76 -22.37
C LYS A 113 -16.72 -9.85 -23.13
N ARG A 114 -17.18 -11.10 -23.07
CA ARG A 114 -16.62 -12.20 -23.87
C ARG A 114 -16.94 -11.90 -25.34
N SER A 115 -15.92 -11.66 -26.16
CA SER A 115 -16.10 -11.62 -27.61
C SER A 115 -16.32 -13.05 -28.09
N ASP A 116 -17.56 -13.40 -28.38
CA ASP A 116 -17.86 -14.60 -29.14
C ASP A 116 -17.13 -14.50 -30.47
N LYS A 117 -16.23 -15.45 -30.73
CA LYS A 117 -15.60 -15.56 -32.04
C LYS A 117 -16.74 -15.81 -33.03
N PRO A 118 -16.90 -15.03 -34.10
CA PRO A 118 -17.83 -15.39 -35.15
C PRO A 118 -17.42 -16.77 -35.62
N THR A 119 -18.27 -17.77 -35.37
CA THR A 119 -18.13 -19.08 -35.99
C THR A 119 -18.12 -18.82 -37.48
N GLU A 120 -16.94 -18.97 -38.07
CA GLU A 120 -16.73 -18.98 -39.51
C GLU A 120 -17.57 -20.14 -40.05
N ARG A 121 -18.81 -19.80 -40.41
CA ARG A 121 -19.76 -20.73 -40.99
C ARG A 121 -19.32 -20.91 -42.43
N GLY A 122 -18.35 -21.80 -42.63
CA GLY A 122 -18.03 -22.29 -43.96
C GLY A 122 -19.26 -22.94 -44.56
N ARG A 123 -19.68 -22.50 -45.74
CA ARG A 123 -20.32 -23.34 -46.76
C ARG A 123 -20.41 -22.57 -48.08
N THR A 124 -19.55 -23.01 -49.02
CA THR A 124 -19.69 -23.06 -50.50
C THR A 124 -20.04 -21.80 -51.26
#